data_AF-A0A8K0UB45-F1
#
_entry.id   AF-A0A8K0UB45-F1
#
_cell.length_a   1.000
_cell.length_b   1.000
_cell.length_c   1.000
_cell.angle_alpha   90.00
_cell.angle_beta   90.00
_cell.angle_gamma   90.00
#
_symmetry.space_group_name_H-M   'P 1'
#
loop_
_entity.id
_entity.type
_entity.pdbx_description
1 polymer ?
#
loop_
_entity_poly.entity_id
_entity_poly.type
_entity_poly.pdbx_seq_one_letter_code
_entity_poly.pdbx_strand_id
1 'polypeptide(L)'
;MFSGERVSLEQAQDIVSKHEGLAVHVTSFVEVTSAGYRYAVSDTILMQGLNKEGSYTASIKTYHITLSEKSYLRLAAPLVAGHPTSIQPLMSIPTLSNLLSKILSTTEVPVPKPVAQDATGGDGRWDFGWLLLLVPPSGLSQGGTLASLRATLWPRQLARVELRLGTYLRALHNLQNEWFGRPVNTPLSPPSLPSFFAVNQGGQDGEGDEDWTRYSWQDTFVLLLEELLTEVFEGEDGELSGEPEDSLHINLEELRRYLSRALGSFLFDDVETPQLIWVTGSDEDVFVSLSHPSSSTEGLRENPDATEAEADIAYILPSLSHALWGDPLMEAFFAPPGPSQAISEGYFDGEDGRLIVFPRQRTKRVWYTVYLALIVLAEYRRGSSGEMEKMYSGKVKWAKKILPKCVKILKDAPCY
;
A
#
# COMPACT_ATOMS: atom_id res chain seq x y z
N MET A 1 -22.75 -2.60 -10.11
CA MET A 1 -22.47 -3.11 -8.74
C MET A 1 -21.92 -4.52 -8.85
N PHE A 2 -20.64 -4.71 -8.55
CA PHE A 2 -20.07 -6.04 -8.36
C PHE A 2 -20.73 -6.65 -7.11
N SER A 3 -21.40 -7.79 -7.23
CA SER A 3 -21.44 -8.71 -6.08
C SER A 3 -19.99 -9.06 -5.86
N GLY A 4 -19.40 -8.70 -4.71
CA GLY A 4 -18.00 -9.00 -4.40
C GLY A 4 -17.78 -10.51 -4.21
N GLU A 5 -18.07 -11.31 -5.23
CA GLU A 5 -18.08 -12.75 -5.19
C GLU A 5 -16.73 -13.23 -4.70
N ARG A 6 -16.78 -14.06 -3.67
CA ARG A 6 -15.60 -14.69 -3.12
C ARG A 6 -15.15 -15.72 -4.14
N VAL A 7 -13.89 -15.67 -4.50
CA VAL A 7 -13.33 -16.67 -5.40
C VAL A 7 -13.42 -18.04 -4.73
N SER A 8 -13.95 -19.02 -5.46
CA SER A 8 -14.18 -20.36 -4.95
C SER A 8 -12.90 -21.19 -4.89
N LEU A 9 -12.93 -22.26 -4.10
CA LEU A 9 -11.87 -23.26 -4.06
C LEU A 9 -11.67 -23.90 -5.44
N GLU A 10 -12.74 -24.14 -6.20
CA GLU A 10 -12.68 -24.71 -7.55
C GLU A 10 -11.94 -23.79 -8.52
N GLN A 11 -12.20 -22.48 -8.46
CA GLN A 11 -11.49 -21.49 -9.27
C GLN A 11 -10.00 -21.43 -8.88
N ALA A 12 -9.69 -21.47 -7.58
CA ALA A 12 -8.30 -21.52 -7.11
C ALA A 12 -7.58 -22.79 -7.60
N GLN A 13 -8.26 -23.93 -7.52
CA GLN A 13 -7.75 -25.22 -7.99
C GLN A 13 -7.47 -25.22 -9.49
N ASP A 14 -8.36 -24.67 -10.30
CA ASP A 14 -8.20 -24.56 -11.75
C ASP A 14 -7.01 -23.70 -12.15
N ILE A 15 -6.86 -22.52 -11.51
CA ILE A 15 -5.74 -21.60 -11.75
C ILE A 15 -4.40 -22.27 -11.44
N VAL A 16 -4.28 -22.92 -10.27
CA VAL A 16 -3.01 -23.53 -9.86
C VAL A 16 -2.69 -24.78 -10.69
N SER A 17 -3.69 -25.61 -11.01
CA SER A 17 -3.51 -26.76 -11.92
C SER A 17 -3.04 -26.33 -13.31
N LYS A 18 -3.59 -25.23 -13.85
CA LYS A 18 -3.15 -24.66 -15.14
C LYS A 18 -1.69 -24.20 -15.09
N HIS A 19 -1.26 -23.59 -13.97
CA HIS A 19 0.12 -23.13 -13.81
C HIS A 19 1.13 -24.27 -13.65
N GLU A 20 0.82 -25.27 -12.81
CA GLU A 20 1.72 -26.40 -12.55
C GLU A 20 1.79 -27.40 -13.72
N GLY A 21 0.85 -27.32 -14.68
CA GLY A 21 0.77 -28.24 -15.82
C GLY A 21 0.41 -29.67 -15.43
N LEU A 22 -0.06 -29.88 -14.19
CA LEU A 22 -0.41 -31.17 -13.60
C LEU A 22 -1.69 -31.04 -12.76
N ALA A 23 -2.39 -32.16 -12.58
CA ALA A 23 -3.49 -32.25 -11.64
C ALA A 23 -2.94 -32.19 -10.20
N VAL A 24 -2.84 -30.97 -9.66
CA VAL A 24 -2.48 -30.71 -8.26
C VAL A 24 -3.74 -30.67 -7.40
N HIS A 25 -3.61 -30.85 -6.08
CA HIS A 25 -4.71 -30.73 -5.15
C HIS A 25 -4.43 -29.63 -4.13
N VAL A 26 -5.34 -28.66 -4.05
CA VAL A 26 -5.29 -27.58 -3.05
C VAL A 26 -5.73 -28.15 -1.70
N THR A 27 -4.79 -28.22 -0.75
CA THR A 27 -5.03 -28.77 0.59
C THR A 27 -5.66 -27.73 1.52
N SER A 28 -5.37 -26.44 1.30
CA SER A 28 -5.93 -25.32 2.06
C SER A 28 -6.11 -24.10 1.17
N PHE A 29 -7.22 -23.39 1.37
CA PHE A 29 -7.55 -22.15 0.68
C PHE A 29 -8.18 -21.18 1.67
N VAL A 30 -7.43 -20.15 2.06
CA VAL A 30 -7.81 -19.20 3.12
C VAL A 30 -7.65 -17.78 2.61
N GLU A 31 -8.68 -16.95 2.79
CA GLU A 31 -8.57 -15.51 2.53
C GLU A 31 -7.64 -14.87 3.58
N VAL A 32 -6.61 -14.18 3.13
CA VAL A 32 -5.70 -13.44 3.99
C VAL A 32 -6.31 -12.08 4.29
N THR A 33 -6.89 -11.94 5.49
CA THR A 33 -7.44 -10.67 5.95
C THR A 33 -6.31 -9.77 6.47
N SER A 34 -5.86 -8.81 5.67
CA SER A 34 -4.91 -7.77 6.15
C SER A 34 -5.68 -6.65 6.85
N ALA A 35 -5.61 -6.54 8.18
CA ALA A 35 -6.29 -5.46 8.87
C ALA A 35 -5.72 -4.06 8.56
N GLY A 36 -4.77 -3.91 7.61
CA GLY A 36 -4.28 -2.63 7.08
C GLY A 36 -3.53 -1.77 8.10
N TYR A 37 -3.16 -0.54 7.71
CA TYR A 37 -2.32 0.34 8.55
C TYR A 37 -2.95 0.64 9.93
N ARG A 38 -2.10 0.60 10.96
CA ARG A 38 -2.48 0.79 12.35
C ARG A 38 -2.09 2.19 12.81
N TYR A 39 -3.05 3.12 12.82
CA TYR A 39 -2.82 4.45 13.37
C TYR A 39 -3.11 4.45 14.88
N ALA A 40 -2.06 4.52 15.71
CA ALA A 40 -2.25 4.77 17.13
C ALA A 40 -2.45 6.28 17.34
N VAL A 41 -3.71 6.72 17.42
CA VAL A 41 -4.01 8.07 17.93
C VAL A 41 -3.60 8.07 19.40
N SER A 42 -2.66 8.93 19.78
CA SER A 42 -2.16 9.12 21.16
C SER A 42 -3.21 9.65 22.17
N ASP A 43 -4.50 9.41 21.93
CA ASP A 43 -5.57 9.49 22.94
C ASP A 43 -5.81 8.07 23.46
N THR A 44 -4.89 7.61 24.30
CA THR A 44 -4.56 6.22 24.68
C THR A 44 -5.69 5.39 25.36
N ILE A 45 -6.95 5.81 25.33
CA ILE A 45 -8.02 5.16 26.14
C ILE A 45 -9.21 4.61 25.33
N LEU A 46 -9.37 4.91 24.03
CA LEU A 46 -10.61 4.54 23.31
C LEU A 46 -10.50 3.61 22.09
N MET A 47 -9.34 3.03 21.77
CA MET A 47 -9.16 2.26 20.52
C MET A 47 -8.61 0.83 20.69
N GLN A 48 -8.70 0.22 21.88
CA GLN A 48 -8.28 -1.18 22.07
C GLN A 48 -9.26 -2.22 21.46
N GLY A 49 -10.39 -1.80 20.87
CA GLY A 49 -11.45 -2.69 20.37
C GLY A 49 -11.49 -2.95 18.85
N LEU A 50 -10.57 -2.41 18.04
CA LEU A 50 -10.66 -2.47 16.57
C LEU A 50 -9.89 -3.64 15.91
N ASN A 51 -9.44 -4.63 16.68
CA ASN A 51 -8.32 -5.50 16.28
C ASN A 51 -8.65 -6.73 15.40
N LYS A 52 -9.76 -6.80 14.64
CA LYS A 52 -10.08 -8.05 13.89
C LYS A 52 -10.72 -7.91 12.51
N GLU A 53 -10.72 -6.75 11.88
CA GLU A 53 -11.57 -6.54 10.71
C GLU A 53 -10.75 -6.17 9.47
N GLY A 54 -10.77 -7.10 8.52
CA GLY A 54 -9.93 -7.24 7.32
C GLY A 54 -9.30 -6.28 6.32
N SER A 55 -9.01 -6.85 5.14
CA SER A 55 -8.24 -6.22 4.04
C SER A 55 -8.65 -4.78 3.83
N TYR A 56 -7.69 -3.86 3.83
CA TYR A 56 -7.96 -2.45 3.53
C TYR A 56 -8.23 -2.20 2.04
N THR A 57 -7.63 -3.00 1.17
CA THR A 57 -7.82 -2.92 -0.27
C THR A 57 -9.08 -3.70 -0.62
N ALA A 58 -10.24 -3.05 -0.53
CA ALA A 58 -11.53 -3.66 -0.86
C ALA A 58 -11.53 -4.22 -2.29
N SER A 59 -10.74 -3.59 -3.14
CA SER A 59 -10.64 -3.92 -4.56
C SER A 59 -9.65 -5.04 -4.87
N ILE A 60 -8.75 -5.44 -3.95
CA ILE A 60 -7.86 -6.60 -4.16
C ILE A 60 -7.92 -7.53 -2.96
N LYS A 61 -8.43 -8.74 -3.19
CA LYS A 61 -8.48 -9.80 -2.19
C LYS A 61 -7.27 -10.71 -2.31
N THR A 62 -6.66 -11.05 -1.19
CA THR A 62 -5.51 -11.96 -1.13
C THR A 62 -5.93 -13.30 -0.55
N TYR A 63 -5.51 -14.39 -1.17
CA TYR A 63 -5.81 -15.75 -0.71
C TYR A 63 -4.52 -16.54 -0.58
N HIS A 64 -4.34 -17.25 0.53
CA HIS A 64 -3.28 -18.21 0.73
C HIS A 64 -3.74 -19.59 0.27
N ILE A 65 -2.98 -20.17 -0.65
CA ILE A 65 -3.23 -21.47 -1.25
C ILE A 65 -2.09 -22.40 -0.82
N THR A 66 -2.42 -23.51 -0.19
CA THR A 66 -1.44 -24.52 0.23
C THR A 66 -1.59 -25.77 -0.63
N LEU A 67 -0.47 -26.29 -1.12
CA LEU A 67 -0.32 -27.59 -1.76
C LEU A 67 0.48 -28.52 -0.82
N SER A 68 0.85 -29.72 -1.30
CA SER A 68 1.68 -30.64 -0.51
C SER A 68 3.09 -30.13 -0.23
N GLU A 69 3.71 -29.42 -1.19
CA GLU A 69 5.13 -29.02 -1.13
C GLU A 69 5.34 -27.51 -1.34
N LYS A 70 4.29 -26.79 -1.75
CA LYS A 70 4.37 -25.38 -2.14
C LYS A 70 3.19 -24.62 -1.56
N SER A 71 3.40 -23.32 -1.40
CA SER A 71 2.32 -22.40 -1.08
C SER A 71 2.35 -21.20 -2.02
N TYR A 72 1.16 -20.74 -2.37
CA TYR A 72 0.95 -19.59 -3.23
C TYR A 72 0.12 -18.54 -2.51
N LEU A 73 0.34 -17.28 -2.85
CA LEU A 73 -0.65 -16.23 -2.67
C LEU A 73 -1.32 -15.97 -4.00
N ARG A 74 -2.65 -15.81 -3.98
CA ARG A 74 -3.41 -15.34 -5.11
C ARG A 74 -4.02 -13.98 -4.78
N LEU A 75 -3.69 -12.99 -5.60
CA LEU A 75 -4.40 -11.71 -5.60
C LEU A 75 -5.51 -11.77 -6.64
N ALA A 76 -6.71 -11.35 -6.27
CA ALA A 76 -7.85 -11.23 -7.17
C ALA A 76 -8.37 -9.80 -7.15
N ALA A 77 -8.48 -9.20 -8.34
CA ALA A 77 -8.98 -7.84 -8.54
C ALA A 77 -10.15 -7.86 -9.52
N PRO A 78 -11.25 -7.12 -9.29
CA PRO A 78 -12.39 -7.11 -10.19
C PRO A 78 -11.96 -6.61 -11.57
N LEU A 79 -12.54 -7.19 -12.63
CA LEU A 79 -12.36 -6.66 -13.97
C LEU A 79 -13.06 -5.31 -14.04
N VAL A 80 -12.36 -4.29 -14.49
CA VAL A 80 -12.98 -2.98 -14.68
C VAL A 80 -13.95 -3.09 -15.85
N ALA A 81 -15.26 -3.13 -15.55
CA ALA A 81 -16.28 -2.96 -16.56
C ALA A 81 -15.99 -1.63 -17.26
N GLY A 82 -15.80 -1.64 -18.58
CA GLY A 82 -15.23 -0.54 -19.37
C GLY A 82 -16.08 0.74 -19.42
N HIS A 83 -16.53 1.26 -18.30
CA HIS A 83 -17.10 2.58 -18.17
C HIS A 83 -15.95 3.59 -18.25
N PRO A 84 -15.87 4.38 -19.33
CA PRO A 84 -14.73 5.25 -19.61
C PRO A 84 -14.62 6.45 -18.65
N THR A 85 -15.56 6.61 -17.71
CA THR A 85 -15.64 7.74 -16.78
C THR A 85 -15.14 7.42 -15.38
N SER A 86 -14.96 6.14 -15.02
CA SER A 86 -14.47 5.77 -13.69
C SER A 86 -12.96 5.98 -13.66
N ILE A 87 -12.52 7.04 -12.96
CA ILE A 87 -11.12 7.37 -12.69
C ILE A 87 -10.46 6.11 -12.10
N GLN A 88 -9.73 5.33 -12.92
CA GLN A 88 -9.18 4.05 -12.48
C GLN A 88 -8.08 4.29 -11.45
N PRO A 89 -8.34 4.06 -10.15
CA PRO A 89 -7.46 4.49 -9.08
C PRO A 89 -6.50 3.40 -8.61
N LEU A 90 -6.60 2.20 -9.19
CA LEU A 90 -5.93 0.99 -8.72
C LEU A 90 -4.91 0.50 -9.74
N MET A 91 -3.79 0.02 -9.21
CA MET A 91 -2.76 -0.64 -10.00
C MET A 91 -3.31 -1.90 -10.67
N SER A 92 -3.15 -2.00 -11.99
CA SER A 92 -3.55 -3.21 -12.73
C SER A 92 -2.69 -4.41 -12.34
N ILE A 93 -3.25 -5.61 -12.46
CA ILE A 93 -2.56 -6.88 -12.17
C ILE A 93 -1.19 -6.99 -12.88
N PRO A 94 -1.07 -6.69 -14.19
CA PRO A 94 0.23 -6.74 -14.87
C PRO A 94 1.25 -5.74 -14.30
N THR A 95 0.78 -4.55 -13.90
CA THR A 95 1.63 -3.52 -13.29
C THR A 95 2.18 -3.99 -11.96
N LEU A 96 1.34 -4.60 -11.13
CA LEU A 96 1.74 -5.15 -9.84
C LEU A 96 2.76 -6.29 -10.00
N SER A 97 2.55 -7.19 -10.95
CA SER A 97 3.50 -8.26 -11.25
C SER A 97 4.86 -7.74 -11.72
N ASN A 98 4.87 -6.73 -12.59
CA ASN A 98 6.09 -6.06 -13.06
C ASN A 98 6.80 -5.34 -11.91
N LEU A 99 6.07 -4.65 -11.04
CA LEU A 99 6.62 -3.98 -9.86
C LEU A 99 7.27 -4.98 -8.89
N LEU A 100 6.57 -6.07 -8.56
CA LEU A 100 7.11 -7.13 -7.70
C LEU A 100 8.38 -7.76 -8.30
N SER A 101 8.39 -7.97 -9.61
CA SER A 101 9.58 -8.46 -10.33
C SER A 101 10.74 -7.45 -10.27
N LYS A 102 10.46 -6.14 -10.37
CA LYS A 102 11.47 -5.08 -10.20
C LYS A 102 12.05 -5.08 -8.77
N ILE A 103 11.20 -5.20 -7.75
CA ILE A 103 11.62 -5.28 -6.34
C ILE A 103 12.55 -6.49 -6.13
N LEU A 104 12.16 -7.67 -6.60
CA LEU A 104 12.94 -8.91 -6.44
C LEU A 104 14.26 -8.92 -7.19
N SER A 105 14.34 -8.23 -8.33
CA SER A 105 15.57 -8.18 -9.14
C SER A 105 16.56 -7.12 -8.67
N THR A 106 16.10 -6.12 -7.91
CA THR A 106 16.90 -4.95 -7.55
C THR A 106 17.18 -4.85 -6.04
N THR A 107 16.43 -5.57 -5.20
CA THR A 107 16.52 -5.47 -3.74
C THR A 107 16.55 -6.84 -3.07
N GLU A 108 16.91 -6.85 -1.79
CA GLU A 108 16.79 -8.03 -0.91
C GLU A 108 15.44 -8.09 -0.17
N VAL A 109 14.48 -7.24 -0.53
CA VAL A 109 13.19 -7.19 0.16
C VAL A 109 12.44 -8.49 -0.12
N PRO A 110 12.06 -9.27 0.92
CA PRO A 110 11.45 -10.58 0.74
C PRO A 110 9.99 -10.39 0.35
N VAL A 111 9.71 -10.34 -0.95
CA VAL A 111 8.33 -10.35 -1.46
C VAL A 111 8.03 -11.67 -2.17
N PRO A 112 6.77 -12.14 -2.17
CA PRO A 112 6.35 -13.32 -2.93
C PRO A 112 6.63 -13.16 -4.44
N LYS A 113 7.14 -14.21 -5.09
CA LYS A 113 7.59 -14.15 -6.49
C LYS A 113 6.41 -14.29 -7.46
N PRO A 114 6.19 -13.36 -8.40
CA PRO A 114 5.21 -13.54 -9.46
C PRO A 114 5.54 -14.76 -10.34
N VAL A 115 4.56 -15.65 -10.52
CA VAL A 115 4.75 -16.88 -11.32
C VAL A 115 3.75 -17.01 -12.47
N ALA A 116 2.54 -16.47 -12.32
CA ALA A 116 1.53 -16.45 -13.37
C ALA A 116 0.54 -15.32 -13.11
N GLN A 117 -0.07 -14.80 -14.17
CA GLN A 117 -1.10 -13.79 -14.06
C GLN A 117 -2.06 -13.84 -15.23
N ASP A 118 -3.25 -13.30 -15.01
CA ASP A 118 -4.30 -13.17 -16.02
C ASP A 118 -5.17 -11.96 -15.68
N ALA A 119 -5.12 -10.94 -16.54
CA ALA A 119 -5.92 -9.74 -16.39
C ALA A 119 -7.24 -9.77 -17.18
N THR A 120 -7.50 -10.84 -17.97
CA THR A 120 -8.72 -10.98 -18.78
C THR A 120 -9.80 -11.79 -18.06
N GLY A 121 -9.48 -12.36 -16.90
CA GLY A 121 -10.38 -13.23 -16.15
C GLY A 121 -10.60 -14.55 -16.87
N GLY A 122 -9.55 -15.15 -17.43
CA GLY A 122 -9.64 -16.42 -18.13
C GLY A 122 -10.49 -16.32 -19.39
N ASP A 123 -10.25 -15.27 -20.19
CA ASP A 123 -10.99 -14.97 -21.42
C ASP A 123 -12.50 -14.78 -21.17
N GLY A 124 -12.84 -14.10 -20.06
CA GLY A 124 -14.22 -13.83 -19.65
C GLY A 124 -14.90 -14.96 -18.88
N ARG A 125 -14.18 -16.01 -18.50
CA ARG A 125 -14.67 -17.08 -17.62
C ARG A 125 -14.93 -16.59 -16.19
N TRP A 126 -14.17 -15.60 -15.75
CA TRP A 126 -14.21 -14.98 -14.44
C TRP A 126 -14.44 -13.48 -14.58
N ASP A 127 -15.08 -12.91 -13.58
CA ASP A 127 -15.32 -11.48 -13.43
C ASP A 127 -14.16 -10.76 -12.71
N PHE A 128 -13.05 -11.46 -12.45
CA PHE A 128 -11.86 -10.90 -11.83
C PHE A 128 -10.58 -11.28 -12.59
N GLY A 129 -9.60 -10.38 -12.60
CA GLY A 129 -8.21 -10.69 -12.92
C GLY A 129 -7.48 -11.24 -11.71
N TRP A 130 -6.41 -12.02 -11.93
CA TRP A 130 -5.64 -12.61 -10.84
C TRP A 130 -4.13 -12.60 -11.08
N LEU A 131 -3.39 -12.57 -9.97
CA LEU A 131 -1.94 -12.73 -9.90
C LEU A 131 -1.60 -13.86 -8.94
N LEU A 132 -0.85 -14.85 -9.42
CA LEU A 132 -0.35 -15.96 -8.62
C LEU A 132 1.11 -15.70 -8.24
N LEU A 133 1.39 -15.81 -6.95
CA LEU A 133 2.68 -15.50 -6.35
C LEU A 133 3.18 -16.70 -5.54
N LEU A 134 4.42 -17.11 -5.75
CA LEU A 134 5.07 -18.17 -4.99
C LEU A 134 5.56 -17.63 -3.64
N VAL A 135 5.13 -18.27 -2.55
CA VAL A 135 5.56 -17.95 -1.18
C VAL A 135 6.87 -18.67 -0.88
N PRO A 136 7.87 -18.00 -0.26
CA PRO A 136 9.09 -18.66 0.18
C PRO A 136 8.79 -19.82 1.14
N PRO A 137 9.48 -20.98 1.03
CA PRO A 137 9.19 -22.18 1.83
C PRO A 137 9.38 -21.96 3.34
N SER A 138 10.19 -20.99 3.74
CA SER A 138 10.49 -20.64 5.14
C SER A 138 9.28 -20.14 5.95
N GLY A 139 8.13 -19.88 5.31
CA GLY A 139 6.95 -19.28 5.97
C GLY A 139 5.94 -20.24 6.60
N LEU A 140 6.10 -21.56 6.48
CA LEU A 140 4.95 -22.49 6.65
C LEU A 140 4.81 -23.19 8.00
N SER A 141 5.84 -23.20 8.85
CA SER A 141 5.82 -24.10 10.02
C SER A 141 5.39 -23.42 11.33
N GLN A 142 5.88 -22.20 11.60
CA GLN A 142 5.58 -21.45 12.82
C GLN A 142 5.78 -19.95 12.55
N GLY A 143 4.69 -19.19 12.46
CA GLY A 143 4.75 -17.77 12.12
C GLY A 143 3.38 -17.11 12.11
N GLY A 144 3.36 -15.83 11.78
CA GLY A 144 2.16 -15.00 11.75
C GLY A 144 2.48 -13.60 11.26
N THR A 145 1.47 -12.73 11.20
CA THR A 145 1.72 -11.31 10.93
C THR A 145 2.45 -10.68 12.10
N LEU A 146 3.30 -9.68 11.84
CA LEU A 146 4.01 -8.94 12.88
C LEU A 146 3.03 -8.36 13.89
N ALA A 147 1.89 -7.82 13.43
CA ALA A 147 0.82 -7.34 14.29
C ALA A 147 0.32 -8.39 15.29
N SER A 148 0.05 -9.62 14.82
CA SER A 148 -0.45 -10.72 15.64
C SER A 148 0.59 -11.24 16.64
N LEU A 149 1.87 -11.22 16.26
CA LEU A 149 2.97 -11.71 17.07
C LEU A 149 3.57 -10.65 18.00
N ARG A 150 3.31 -9.36 17.78
CA ARG A 150 3.94 -8.26 18.51
C ARG A 150 3.85 -8.38 20.03
N ALA A 151 2.73 -8.90 20.54
CA ALA A 151 2.50 -9.08 21.98
C ALA A 151 3.17 -10.34 22.56
N THR A 152 3.58 -11.28 21.71
CA THR A 152 4.21 -12.56 22.11
C THR A 152 5.71 -12.60 21.83
N LEU A 153 6.21 -11.77 20.91
CA LEU A 153 7.64 -11.61 20.64
C LEU A 153 8.36 -11.01 21.84
N TRP A 154 9.55 -11.52 22.14
CA TRP A 154 10.44 -10.90 23.10
C TRP A 154 10.96 -9.55 22.59
N PRO A 155 11.33 -8.62 23.49
CA PRO A 155 11.83 -7.30 23.09
C PRO A 155 12.98 -7.36 22.08
N ARG A 156 13.91 -8.32 22.25
CA ARG A 156 15.03 -8.55 21.33
C ARG A 156 14.57 -9.04 19.95
N GLN A 157 13.64 -9.98 19.90
CA GLN A 157 13.07 -10.50 18.65
C GLN A 157 12.31 -9.40 17.90
N LEU A 158 11.46 -8.65 18.60
CA LEU A 158 10.72 -7.53 18.03
C LEU A 158 11.67 -6.47 17.48
N ALA A 159 12.69 -6.06 18.24
CA ALA A 159 13.69 -5.10 17.78
C ALA A 159 14.43 -5.59 16.53
N ARG A 160 14.80 -6.88 16.45
CA ARG A 160 15.43 -7.46 15.25
C ARG A 160 14.52 -7.40 14.03
N VAL A 161 13.25 -7.80 14.18
CA VAL A 161 12.27 -7.75 13.08
C VAL A 161 12.03 -6.32 12.62
N GLU A 162 11.89 -5.38 13.56
CA GLU A 162 11.67 -3.96 13.26
C GLU A 162 12.89 -3.30 12.61
N LEU A 163 14.11 -3.63 13.06
CA LEU A 163 15.36 -3.20 12.43
C LEU A 163 15.43 -3.68 10.99
N ARG A 164 15.11 -4.95 10.75
CA ARG A 164 15.09 -5.53 9.40
C ARG A 164 14.02 -4.88 8.53
N LEU A 165 12.84 -4.59 9.09
CA LEU A 165 11.78 -3.86 8.39
C LEU A 165 12.25 -2.45 7.98
N GLY A 166 12.91 -1.71 8.87
CA GLY A 166 13.53 -0.42 8.54
C GLY A 166 14.51 -0.51 7.38
N THR A 167 15.35 -1.55 7.38
CA THR A 167 16.31 -1.84 6.29
C THR A 167 15.58 -2.08 4.97
N TYR A 168 14.49 -2.84 4.98
CA TYR A 168 13.68 -3.11 3.79
C TYR A 168 12.94 -1.87 3.27
N LEU A 169 12.40 -1.03 4.15
CA LEU A 169 11.80 0.25 3.75
C LEU A 169 12.83 1.15 3.06
N ARG A 170 14.06 1.22 3.58
CA ARG A 170 15.17 1.94 2.91
C ARG A 170 15.46 1.34 1.53
N ALA A 171 15.53 0.01 1.43
CA ALA A 171 15.78 -0.67 0.16
C ALA A 171 14.68 -0.41 -0.88
N LEU A 172 13.40 -0.36 -0.46
CA LEU A 172 12.29 0.04 -1.33
C LEU A 172 12.44 1.50 -1.78
N HIS A 173 12.75 2.42 -0.86
CA HIS A 173 12.90 3.84 -1.18
C HIS A 173 14.11 4.13 -2.07
N ASN A 174 15.14 3.28 -2.04
CA ASN A 174 16.26 3.34 -2.97
C ASN A 174 15.90 2.90 -4.40
N LEU A 175 14.73 2.28 -4.61
CA LEU A 175 14.20 2.10 -5.95
C LEU A 175 13.74 3.45 -6.48
N GLN A 176 14.41 3.88 -7.54
CA GLN A 176 14.09 5.13 -8.21
C GLN A 176 13.34 4.88 -9.53
N ASN A 177 12.70 5.94 -9.99
CA ASN A 177 12.01 5.99 -11.27
C ASN A 177 12.22 7.35 -11.94
N GLU A 178 11.92 7.45 -13.23
CA GLU A 178 12.08 8.71 -13.98
C GLU A 178 10.89 9.66 -13.78
N TRP A 179 9.75 9.15 -13.29
CA TRP A 179 8.53 9.91 -13.08
C TRP A 179 7.89 9.61 -11.71
N PHE A 180 7.17 10.60 -11.20
CA PHE A 180 6.32 10.52 -10.01
C PHE A 180 4.94 9.94 -10.35
N GLY A 181 4.27 9.40 -9.33
CA GLY A 181 2.88 8.96 -9.42
C GLY A 181 2.74 7.44 -9.39
N ARG A 182 1.67 6.92 -9.99
CA ARG A 182 1.39 5.48 -9.96
C ARG A 182 2.38 4.71 -10.85
N PRO A 183 2.82 3.51 -10.44
CA PRO A 183 3.52 2.59 -11.33
C PRO A 183 2.69 2.31 -12.60
N VAL A 184 3.36 2.19 -13.74
CA VAL A 184 2.76 1.87 -15.04
C VAL A 184 3.56 0.76 -15.73
N ASN A 185 2.89 -0.04 -16.57
CA ASN A 185 3.53 -1.15 -17.29
C ASN A 185 4.49 -0.71 -18.39
N THR A 186 4.12 0.35 -19.09
CA THR A 186 4.87 0.84 -20.24
C THR A 186 5.73 1.98 -19.75
N PRO A 187 7.07 1.91 -19.93
CA PRO A 187 7.91 3.08 -19.74
C PRO A 187 7.32 4.20 -20.56
N LEU A 188 7.03 5.32 -19.92
CA LEU A 188 6.61 6.50 -20.65
C LEU A 188 7.78 6.92 -21.52
N SER A 189 7.55 7.21 -22.79
CA SER A 189 8.56 7.91 -23.57
C SER A 189 8.88 9.20 -22.81
N PRO A 190 10.16 9.53 -22.56
CA PRO A 190 10.50 10.81 -21.98
C PRO A 190 9.87 11.90 -22.87
N PRO A 191 9.35 13.00 -22.29
CA PRO A 191 8.87 14.12 -23.08
C PRO A 191 9.98 14.46 -24.05
N SER A 192 9.66 14.36 -25.33
CA SER A 192 10.59 14.73 -26.37
C SER A 192 10.84 16.22 -26.17
N LEU A 193 12.04 16.60 -25.71
CA LEU A 193 12.42 17.98 -25.45
C LEU A 193 11.70 18.88 -26.46
N PRO A 194 10.65 19.61 -26.04
CA PRO A 194 9.92 20.43 -26.98
C PRO A 194 10.97 21.36 -27.54
N SER A 195 10.97 21.50 -28.86
CA SER A 195 11.60 22.65 -29.48
C SER A 195 11.02 23.88 -28.78
N PHE A 196 11.68 24.38 -27.73
CA PHE A 196 11.33 25.63 -27.04
C PHE A 196 11.34 26.84 -28.00
N PHE A 197 11.72 26.61 -29.27
CA PHE A 197 11.69 27.54 -30.39
C PHE A 197 10.72 27.17 -31.52
N ALA A 198 9.96 26.07 -31.43
CA ALA A 198 8.93 25.75 -32.42
C ALA A 198 7.70 26.64 -32.18
N VAL A 199 7.73 27.81 -32.80
CA VAL A 199 6.56 28.68 -32.93
C VAL A 199 5.44 27.89 -33.58
N ASN A 200 4.36 27.67 -32.82
CA ASN A 200 3.08 27.12 -33.26
C ASN A 200 2.68 27.66 -34.65
N GLN A 201 2.86 26.84 -35.69
CA GLN A 201 2.10 26.99 -36.93
C GLN A 201 1.02 25.93 -36.90
N GLY A 202 -0.23 26.38 -36.76
CA GLY A 202 -1.41 25.53 -36.61
C GLY A 202 -1.47 24.44 -37.67
N GLY A 203 -1.29 23.20 -37.22
CA GLY A 203 -1.47 21.98 -37.99
C GLY A 203 -2.08 20.95 -37.06
N GLN A 204 -3.27 20.49 -37.42
CA GLN A 204 -4.09 19.53 -36.70
C GLN A 204 -3.49 18.13 -36.82
N ASP A 205 -2.34 17.91 -36.22
CA ASP A 205 -1.70 16.60 -36.14
C ASP A 205 -1.62 16.20 -34.66
N GLY A 206 -1.91 14.94 -34.35
CA GLY A 206 -2.06 14.41 -32.98
C GLY A 206 -0.80 14.56 -32.12
N GLU A 207 -0.55 15.77 -31.64
CA GLU A 207 0.37 16.06 -30.55
C GLU A 207 -0.17 15.36 -29.31
N GLY A 208 0.53 14.28 -28.92
CA GLY A 208 0.31 13.67 -27.61
C GLY A 208 0.61 14.73 -26.57
N ASP A 209 -0.42 15.14 -25.85
CA ASP A 209 -0.32 16.09 -24.74
C ASP A 209 0.69 15.52 -23.73
N GLU A 210 1.89 16.09 -23.70
CA GLU A 210 2.96 15.63 -22.81
C GLU A 210 2.54 15.92 -21.37
N ASP A 211 2.27 14.87 -20.60
CA ASP A 211 1.81 14.98 -19.21
C ASP A 211 2.96 15.38 -18.28
N TRP A 212 3.28 16.68 -18.26
CA TRP A 212 4.35 17.28 -17.44
C TRP A 212 4.13 17.12 -15.94
N THR A 213 2.91 16.80 -15.49
CA THR A 213 2.56 16.67 -14.07
C THR A 213 3.39 15.61 -13.35
N ARG A 214 3.96 14.65 -14.09
CA ARG A 214 4.73 13.51 -13.56
C ARG A 214 6.19 13.81 -13.25
N TYR A 215 6.70 15.00 -13.58
CA TYR A 215 8.10 15.39 -13.31
C TYR A 215 8.26 16.30 -12.09
N SER A 216 7.14 16.63 -11.44
CA SER A 216 7.07 17.44 -10.23
C SER A 216 6.26 16.68 -9.20
N TRP A 217 6.87 16.38 -8.05
CA TRP A 217 6.15 15.72 -6.97
C TRP A 217 4.95 16.56 -6.49
N GLN A 218 5.11 17.89 -6.47
CA GLN A 218 4.03 18.80 -6.10
C GLN A 218 2.81 18.62 -7.01
N ASP A 219 3.01 18.66 -8.33
CA ASP A 219 1.90 18.58 -9.29
C ASP A 219 1.27 17.19 -9.30
N THR A 220 2.10 16.14 -9.24
CA THR A 220 1.63 14.76 -9.11
C THR A 220 0.80 14.56 -7.84
N PHE A 221 1.28 15.05 -6.69
CA PHE A 221 0.56 14.89 -5.42
C PHE A 221 -0.78 15.61 -5.44
N VAL A 222 -0.84 16.82 -6.01
CA VAL A 222 -2.09 17.58 -6.15
C VAL A 222 -3.09 16.81 -7.02
N LEU A 223 -2.66 16.29 -8.17
CA LEU A 223 -3.51 15.49 -9.03
C LEU A 223 -4.08 14.27 -8.30
N LEU A 224 -3.22 13.48 -7.65
CA LEU A 224 -3.62 12.29 -6.90
C LEU A 224 -4.59 12.63 -5.76
N LEU A 225 -4.40 13.77 -5.10
CA LEU A 225 -5.25 14.23 -4.01
C LEU A 225 -6.62 14.70 -4.53
N GLU A 226 -6.66 15.51 -5.59
CA GLU A 226 -7.91 15.99 -6.19
C GLU A 226 -8.72 14.84 -6.79
N GLU A 227 -8.09 13.84 -7.42
CA GLU A 227 -8.79 12.62 -7.88
C GLU A 227 -9.55 11.94 -6.73
N LEU A 228 -8.91 11.79 -5.57
CA LEU A 228 -9.54 11.20 -4.39
C LEU A 228 -10.61 12.12 -3.79
N LEU A 229 -10.42 13.44 -3.82
CA LEU A 229 -11.43 14.39 -3.34
C LEU A 229 -12.69 14.31 -4.23
N THR A 230 -12.52 14.32 -5.55
CA THR A 230 -13.63 14.11 -6.49
C THR A 230 -14.31 12.78 -6.21
N GLU A 231 -13.59 11.67 -6.13
CA GLU A 231 -14.21 10.37 -5.86
C GLU A 231 -14.95 10.29 -4.51
N VAL A 232 -14.42 10.92 -3.47
CA VAL A 232 -14.99 10.89 -2.10
C VAL A 232 -16.09 11.94 -1.89
N PHE A 233 -16.18 13.00 -2.68
CA PHE A 233 -17.15 14.09 -2.45
C PHE A 233 -18.06 14.39 -3.65
N GLU A 234 -17.60 14.18 -4.87
CA GLU A 234 -18.29 14.49 -6.13
C GLU A 234 -18.75 13.15 -6.75
N GLY A 235 -19.98 12.72 -6.45
CA GLY A 235 -20.52 11.43 -6.94
C GLY A 235 -20.63 11.34 -8.47
N GLU A 236 -20.76 10.12 -9.01
CA GLU A 236 -20.77 9.85 -10.47
C GLU A 236 -21.87 10.61 -11.23
N ASP A 237 -23.01 10.92 -10.59
CA ASP A 237 -24.15 11.59 -11.20
C ASP A 237 -24.25 13.10 -10.85
N GLY A 238 -23.28 13.66 -10.14
CA GLY A 238 -23.37 15.02 -9.57
C GLY A 238 -24.45 15.17 -8.48
N GLU A 239 -25.24 14.13 -8.22
CA GLU A 239 -26.07 14.02 -7.03
C GLU A 239 -25.19 13.55 -5.86
N LEU A 240 -25.20 14.34 -4.78
CA LEU A 240 -24.54 14.01 -3.51
C LEU A 240 -25.04 12.64 -3.04
N SER A 241 -24.20 11.61 -3.17
CA SER A 241 -24.52 10.23 -2.81
C SER A 241 -25.09 10.18 -1.38
N GLY A 242 -26.26 9.54 -1.22
CA GLY A 242 -27.19 9.64 -0.08
C GLY A 242 -26.72 9.26 1.34
N GLU A 243 -25.42 9.28 1.65
CA GLU A 243 -25.01 9.56 3.02
C GLU A 243 -25.13 11.08 3.23
N PRO A 244 -25.87 11.55 4.24
CA PRO A 244 -26.03 12.99 4.46
C PRO A 244 -24.63 13.64 4.56
N GLU A 245 -24.41 14.73 3.80
CA GLU A 245 -23.19 15.56 3.83
C GLU A 245 -22.71 15.87 5.27
N ASP A 246 -23.65 15.84 6.22
CA ASP A 246 -23.41 15.95 7.65
C ASP A 246 -22.43 14.93 8.25
N SER A 247 -22.09 13.81 7.59
CA SER A 247 -21.27 12.78 8.28
C SER A 247 -19.76 13.09 8.36
N LEU A 248 -19.22 13.91 7.45
CA LEU A 248 -17.79 14.27 7.43
C LEU A 248 -17.51 15.69 7.96
N HIS A 249 -18.46 16.63 7.83
CA HIS A 249 -18.31 18.04 8.24
C HIS A 249 -17.03 18.71 7.71
N ILE A 250 -16.69 18.50 6.43
CA ILE A 250 -15.51 19.10 5.81
C ILE A 250 -15.93 20.11 4.77
N ASN A 251 -15.44 21.35 4.90
CA ASN A 251 -15.57 22.36 3.86
C ASN A 251 -14.47 22.13 2.80
N LEU A 252 -14.85 21.62 1.63
CA LEU A 252 -13.93 21.28 0.54
C LEU A 252 -13.23 22.52 -0.03
N GLU A 253 -13.93 23.65 -0.14
CA GLU A 253 -13.33 24.93 -0.59
C GLU A 253 -12.25 25.40 0.39
N GLU A 254 -12.48 25.23 1.70
CA GLU A 254 -11.52 25.57 2.73
C GLU A 254 -10.27 24.67 2.67
N LEU A 255 -10.46 23.36 2.45
CA LEU A 255 -9.35 22.42 2.24
C LEU A 255 -8.53 22.78 0.99
N ARG A 256 -9.19 23.04 -0.15
CA ARG A 256 -8.55 23.48 -1.40
C ARG A 256 -7.80 24.80 -1.22
N ARG A 257 -8.36 25.76 -0.47
CA ARG A 257 -7.67 27.00 -0.11
C ARG A 257 -6.39 26.76 0.69
N TYR A 258 -6.40 25.82 1.64
CA TYR A 258 -5.20 25.45 2.39
C TYR A 258 -4.17 24.75 1.51
N LEU A 259 -4.61 23.92 0.56
CA LEU A 259 -3.74 23.32 -0.44
C LEU A 259 -3.06 24.40 -1.29
N SER A 260 -3.82 25.36 -1.84
CA SER A 260 -3.24 26.47 -2.62
C SER A 260 -2.18 27.25 -1.85
N ARG A 261 -2.36 27.47 -0.54
CA ARG A 261 -1.34 28.11 0.32
C ARG A 261 -0.08 27.24 0.46
N ALA A 262 -0.25 25.94 0.65
CA ALA A 262 0.88 25.01 0.73
C ALA A 262 1.68 24.98 -0.59
N LEU A 263 0.99 24.96 -1.74
CA LEU A 263 1.61 25.03 -3.06
C LEU A 263 2.35 26.35 -3.29
N GLY A 264 1.73 27.48 -2.95
CA GLY A 264 2.38 28.80 -3.04
C GLY A 264 3.58 28.97 -2.11
N SER A 265 3.75 28.09 -1.12
CA SER A 265 4.91 28.04 -0.21
C SER A 265 5.90 26.93 -0.59
N PHE A 266 5.72 26.31 -1.76
CA PHE A 266 6.56 25.23 -2.29
C PHE A 266 6.65 24.03 -1.36
N LEU A 267 5.62 23.74 -0.55
CA LEU A 267 5.67 22.74 0.53
C LEU A 267 6.16 21.36 0.07
N PHE A 268 5.87 20.98 -1.18
CA PHE A 268 6.17 19.66 -1.75
C PHE A 268 7.35 19.65 -2.73
N ASP A 269 7.97 20.79 -2.99
CA ASP A 269 9.01 20.99 -4.02
C ASP A 269 10.39 20.44 -3.62
N ASP A 270 10.55 20.00 -2.36
CA ASP A 270 11.77 19.43 -1.79
C ASP A 270 12.02 17.96 -2.17
N VAL A 271 11.20 17.39 -3.06
CA VAL A 271 11.27 15.98 -3.46
C VAL A 271 11.76 15.90 -4.90
N GLU A 272 13.07 15.66 -5.04
CA GLU A 272 13.72 15.67 -6.35
C GLU A 272 13.64 14.33 -7.08
N THR A 273 13.68 13.22 -6.34
CA THR A 273 13.73 11.86 -6.91
C THR A 273 12.47 11.06 -6.57
N PRO A 274 11.79 10.45 -7.56
CA PRO A 274 10.67 9.54 -7.29
C PRO A 274 11.17 8.26 -6.63
N GLN A 275 10.69 7.98 -5.43
CA GLN A 275 11.05 6.78 -4.67
C GLN A 275 9.83 5.88 -4.47
N LEU A 276 10.01 4.55 -4.49
CA LEU A 276 8.88 3.63 -4.33
C LEU A 276 8.35 3.66 -2.90
N ILE A 277 7.13 4.12 -2.68
CA ILE A 277 6.46 4.17 -1.38
C ILE A 277 5.40 3.08 -1.29
N TRP A 278 5.28 2.48 -0.11
CA TRP A 278 4.19 1.57 0.24
C TRP A 278 3.14 2.29 1.11
N VAL A 279 2.39 3.21 0.50
CA VAL A 279 1.50 4.17 1.19
C VAL A 279 0.58 3.54 2.24
N THR A 280 0.11 2.31 2.01
CA THR A 280 -0.88 1.63 2.86
C THR A 280 -0.28 0.50 3.70
N GLY A 281 1.04 0.42 3.77
CA GLY A 281 1.74 -0.65 4.48
C GLY A 281 1.48 -0.69 5.97
N SER A 282 1.55 -1.90 6.54
CA SER A 282 1.23 -2.15 7.94
C SER A 282 1.96 -3.35 8.53
N ASP A 283 1.93 -3.46 9.86
CA ASP A 283 2.43 -4.64 10.58
C ASP A 283 1.61 -5.90 10.29
N GLU A 284 0.40 -5.78 9.75
CA GLU A 284 -0.40 -6.93 9.29
C GLU A 284 0.10 -7.50 7.96
N ASP A 285 0.84 -6.70 7.21
CA ASP A 285 1.39 -7.09 5.93
C ASP A 285 2.79 -7.70 6.04
N VAL A 286 3.39 -7.72 7.23
CA VAL A 286 4.72 -8.28 7.46
C VAL A 286 4.58 -9.67 8.08
N PHE A 287 4.88 -10.73 7.33
CA PHE A 287 4.90 -12.09 7.87
C PHE A 287 6.24 -12.42 8.50
N VAL A 288 6.19 -12.89 9.74
CA VAL A 288 7.36 -13.26 10.55
C VAL A 288 7.39 -14.77 10.74
N SER A 289 8.53 -15.38 10.48
CA SER A 289 8.81 -16.79 10.82
C SER A 289 9.56 -16.87 12.14
N LEU A 290 9.22 -17.90 12.92
CA LEU A 290 9.90 -18.26 14.16
C LEU A 290 10.66 -19.56 13.91
N SER A 291 11.98 -19.48 13.94
CA SER A 291 12.87 -20.64 13.76
C SER A 291 13.38 -21.11 15.11
N HIS A 292 13.11 -22.37 15.46
CA HIS A 292 13.77 -22.98 16.60
C HIS A 292 15.23 -23.29 16.21
N PRO A 293 16.21 -23.00 17.09
CA PRO A 293 17.58 -23.45 16.86
C PRO A 293 17.53 -24.97 16.70
N SER A 294 17.86 -25.44 15.50
CA SER A 294 17.89 -26.87 15.22
C SER A 294 18.89 -27.50 16.18
N SER A 295 18.48 -28.54 16.89
CA SER A 295 19.25 -29.23 17.94
C SER A 295 20.50 -29.96 17.40
N SER A 296 21.00 -29.59 16.23
CA SER A 296 22.01 -30.32 15.46
C SER A 296 23.45 -29.92 15.76
N THR A 297 23.70 -29.05 16.74
CA THR A 297 25.07 -28.75 17.18
C THR A 297 25.31 -29.30 18.59
N GLU A 298 25.40 -30.63 18.69
CA GLU A 298 25.97 -31.32 19.87
C GLU A 298 27.45 -30.94 19.98
N GLY A 299 27.77 -29.83 20.64
CA GLY A 299 29.16 -29.37 20.69
C GLY A 299 29.41 -28.12 21.49
N LEU A 300 29.25 -28.22 22.81
CA LEU A 300 30.01 -27.45 23.82
C LEU A 300 29.98 -25.91 23.69
N ARG A 301 28.92 -25.29 24.23
CA ARG A 301 29.00 -24.14 25.14
C ARG A 301 27.59 -23.79 25.63
N GLU A 302 27.38 -23.92 26.94
CA GLU A 302 26.19 -23.44 27.65
C GLU A 302 26.16 -21.91 27.59
N ASN A 303 25.64 -21.35 26.50
CA ASN A 303 25.23 -19.95 26.50
C ASN A 303 23.74 -19.95 26.88
N PRO A 304 23.37 -19.53 28.10
CA PRO A 304 21.97 -19.54 28.55
C PRO A 304 21.04 -18.67 27.68
N ASP A 305 21.60 -17.78 26.86
CA ASP A 305 20.86 -16.97 25.88
C ASP A 305 20.59 -17.68 24.53
N ALA A 306 21.07 -18.91 24.32
CA ALA A 306 20.95 -19.62 23.03
C ALA A 306 19.68 -20.48 22.88
N THR A 307 18.81 -20.54 23.89
CA THR A 307 17.54 -21.29 23.82
C THR A 307 16.39 -20.50 23.18
N GLU A 308 16.65 -19.26 22.81
CA GLU A 308 15.66 -18.35 22.26
C GLU A 308 15.39 -18.65 20.76
N ALA A 309 14.13 -18.86 20.37
CA ALA A 309 13.77 -18.99 18.96
C ALA A 309 14.13 -17.71 18.20
N GLU A 310 14.66 -17.82 16.99
CA GLU A 310 14.96 -16.65 16.17
C GLU A 310 13.70 -16.18 15.43
N ALA A 311 13.42 -14.89 15.47
CA ALA A 311 12.35 -14.27 14.69
C ALA A 311 12.95 -13.50 13.50
N ASP A 312 12.44 -13.74 12.30
CA ASP A 312 12.84 -13.03 11.09
C ASP A 312 11.64 -12.76 10.17
N ILE A 313 11.76 -11.78 9.28
CA ILE A 313 10.73 -11.49 8.28
C ILE A 313 10.78 -12.57 7.20
N ALA A 314 9.75 -13.40 7.14
CA ALA A 314 9.61 -14.42 6.11
C ALA A 314 9.31 -13.79 4.75
N TYR A 315 8.35 -12.87 4.71
CA TYR A 315 8.01 -12.08 3.53
C TYR A 315 7.10 -10.89 3.90
N ILE A 316 7.03 -9.91 3.00
CA ILE A 316 6.08 -8.81 3.04
C ILE A 316 4.96 -9.11 2.04
N LEU A 317 3.71 -9.02 2.48
CA LEU A 317 2.54 -9.15 1.62
C LEU A 317 2.57 -8.07 0.54
N PRO A 318 2.23 -8.43 -0.70
CA PRO A 318 2.27 -7.53 -1.85
C PRO A 318 1.04 -6.59 -1.88
N SER A 319 0.67 -5.97 -0.74
CA SER A 319 -0.42 -4.99 -0.66
C SER A 319 -0.02 -3.62 -1.22
N LEU A 320 0.55 -3.65 -2.44
CA LEU A 320 1.11 -2.50 -3.16
C LEU A 320 0.08 -1.84 -4.10
N SER A 321 -1.22 -2.10 -3.92
CA SER A 321 -2.30 -1.55 -4.76
C SER A 321 -2.31 -0.02 -4.81
N HIS A 322 -1.80 0.61 -3.75
CA HIS A 322 -1.63 2.07 -3.62
C HIS A 322 -0.15 2.48 -3.55
N ALA A 323 0.76 1.66 -4.06
CA ALA A 323 2.17 2.06 -4.14
C ALA A 323 2.35 3.21 -5.14
N LEU A 324 3.27 4.12 -4.83
CA LEU A 324 3.54 5.34 -5.60
C LEU A 324 5.04 5.53 -5.78
N TRP A 325 5.44 6.21 -6.84
CA TRP A 325 6.73 6.86 -6.97
C TRP A 325 6.59 8.30 -6.44
N GLY A 326 7.14 8.59 -5.26
CA GLY A 326 6.87 9.84 -4.56
C GLY A 326 7.82 10.14 -3.41
N ASP A 327 7.36 10.98 -2.48
CA ASP A 327 8.04 11.27 -1.22
C ASP A 327 7.96 10.11 -0.21
N PRO A 328 9.10 9.51 0.21
CA PRO A 328 9.19 8.54 1.31
C PRO A 328 8.42 8.91 2.58
N LEU A 329 8.28 10.21 2.84
CA LEU A 329 7.55 10.72 3.98
C LEU A 329 6.05 10.40 3.89
N MET A 330 5.52 9.85 2.79
CA MET A 330 4.16 9.32 2.70
C MET A 330 3.99 7.93 3.34
N GLU A 331 5.09 7.21 3.60
CA GLU A 331 5.05 5.84 4.12
C GLU A 331 4.21 5.75 5.42
N ALA A 332 3.34 4.75 5.50
CA ALA A 332 2.42 4.59 6.62
C ALA A 332 3.16 4.29 7.93
N PHE A 333 4.28 3.56 7.85
CA PHE A 333 5.15 3.30 9.01
C PHE A 333 5.76 4.56 9.63
N PHE A 334 5.74 5.69 8.90
CA PHE A 334 6.21 6.98 9.40
C PHE A 334 5.06 7.86 9.92
N ALA A 335 3.81 7.39 9.86
CA ALA A 335 2.67 8.06 10.45
C ALA A 335 2.74 8.05 11.99
N PRO A 336 2.19 9.07 12.67
CA PRO A 336 2.09 9.05 14.13
C PRO A 336 1.52 7.71 14.64
N PRO A 337 2.16 7.09 15.66
CA PRO A 337 3.12 7.66 16.62
C PRO A 337 4.56 7.82 16.08
N GLY A 338 4.81 7.46 14.84
CA GLY A 338 6.12 7.45 14.20
C GLY A 338 6.70 6.03 14.17
N PRO A 339 7.80 5.83 13.45
CA PRO A 339 8.49 4.54 13.45
C PRO A 339 9.04 4.24 14.84
N SER A 340 9.18 2.95 15.17
CA SER A 340 9.92 2.57 16.37
C SER A 340 11.40 2.97 16.24
N GLN A 341 12.12 2.96 17.37
CA GLN A 341 13.55 3.21 17.35
C GLN A 341 14.29 2.20 16.46
N ALA A 342 13.93 0.92 16.53
CA ALA A 342 14.55 -0.11 15.71
C ALA A 342 14.26 0.08 14.21
N ILE A 343 13.02 0.42 13.82
CA ILE A 343 12.71 0.78 12.42
C ILE A 343 13.57 1.96 11.97
N SER A 344 13.71 2.98 12.82
CA SER A 344 14.50 4.18 12.49
C SER A 344 15.98 3.83 12.29
N GLU A 345 16.57 3.06 13.21
CA GLU A 345 17.96 2.62 13.14
C GLU A 345 18.21 1.79 11.87
N GLY A 346 17.31 0.86 11.53
CA GLY A 346 17.42 0.06 10.32
C GLY A 346 17.24 0.88 9.04
N TYR A 347 16.36 1.87 9.06
CA TYR A 347 16.13 2.75 7.92
C TYR A 347 17.33 3.65 7.63
N PHE A 348 17.96 4.18 8.68
CA PHE A 348 19.14 5.05 8.54
C PHE A 348 20.47 4.29 8.52
N ASP A 349 20.47 2.96 8.64
CA ASP A 349 21.69 2.12 8.70
C ASP A 349 22.67 2.61 9.79
N GLY A 350 22.10 2.98 10.94
CA GLY A 350 22.85 3.52 12.08
C GLY A 350 23.38 4.96 11.92
N GLU A 351 23.11 5.64 10.81
CA GLU A 351 23.38 7.08 10.69
C GLU A 351 22.43 7.88 11.58
N ASP A 352 22.87 9.05 12.08
CA ASP A 352 22.08 9.98 12.91
C ASP A 352 20.98 10.71 12.08
N GLY A 353 20.14 9.94 11.40
CA GLY A 353 19.04 10.41 10.59
C GLY A 353 17.76 10.62 11.40
N ARG A 354 17.04 11.68 11.09
CA ARG A 354 15.66 11.90 11.56
C ARG A 354 14.78 12.19 10.36
N LEU A 355 13.69 11.44 10.22
CA LEU A 355 12.73 11.63 9.11
C LEU A 355 12.03 12.99 9.17
N ILE A 356 11.79 13.52 10.38
CA ILE A 356 11.10 14.78 10.60
C ILE A 356 11.98 15.66 11.48
N VAL A 357 12.62 16.64 10.84
CA VAL A 357 13.52 17.61 11.46
C VAL A 357 12.84 18.98 11.57
N PHE A 358 11.98 19.34 10.61
CA PHE A 358 11.48 20.70 10.46
C PHE A 358 9.95 20.82 10.63
N PRO A 359 9.43 21.98 11.10
CA PRO A 359 7.99 22.24 11.18
C PRO A 359 7.26 22.00 9.84
N ARG A 360 7.89 22.38 8.72
CA ARG A 360 7.38 22.17 7.37
C ARG A 360 7.08 20.69 7.06
N GLN A 361 7.97 19.77 7.43
CA GLN A 361 7.76 18.32 7.25
C GLN A 361 6.58 17.81 8.09
N ARG A 362 6.30 18.41 9.25
CA ARG A 362 5.11 18.08 10.03
C ARG A 362 3.84 18.47 9.28
N THR A 363 3.80 19.66 8.68
CA THR A 363 2.67 20.10 7.83
C THR A 363 2.48 19.17 6.64
N LYS A 364 3.57 18.80 5.96
CA LYS A 364 3.56 17.83 4.86
C LYS A 364 2.98 16.47 5.29
N ARG A 365 3.35 15.97 6.48
CA ARG A 365 2.74 14.77 7.07
C ARG A 365 1.24 14.90 7.33
N VAL A 366 0.74 16.08 7.68
CA VAL A 366 -0.71 16.29 7.82
C VAL A 366 -1.41 16.11 6.48
N TRP A 367 -0.84 16.63 5.38
CA TRP A 367 -1.35 16.39 4.02
C TRP A 367 -1.32 14.92 3.62
N TYR A 368 -0.25 14.19 3.93
CA TYR A 368 -0.19 12.76 3.64
C TYR A 368 -1.16 11.94 4.49
N THR A 369 -1.51 12.43 5.69
CA THR A 369 -2.57 11.83 6.51
C THR A 369 -3.96 12.11 5.91
N VAL A 370 -4.19 13.30 5.36
CA VAL A 370 -5.41 13.62 4.59
C VAL A 370 -5.53 12.66 3.40
N TYR A 371 -4.47 12.52 2.61
CA TYR A 371 -4.42 11.62 1.45
C TYR A 371 -4.74 10.16 1.84
N LEU A 372 -4.08 9.63 2.87
CA LEU A 372 -4.33 8.27 3.36
C LEU A 372 -5.79 8.09 3.80
N ALA A 373 -6.36 9.05 4.54
CA ALA A 373 -7.76 9.01 4.96
C ALA A 373 -8.74 9.06 3.79
N LEU A 374 -8.42 9.78 2.71
CA LEU A 374 -9.24 9.79 1.51
C LEU A 374 -9.18 8.45 0.77
N ILE A 375 -8.01 7.78 0.70
CA ILE A 375 -7.93 6.40 0.20
C ILE A 375 -8.89 5.50 0.97
N VAL A 376 -9.02 5.67 2.30
CA VAL A 376 -9.88 4.79 3.13
C VAL A 376 -11.32 4.94 2.73
N LEU A 377 -11.75 6.19 2.57
CA LEU A 377 -13.12 6.52 2.22
C LEU A 377 -13.43 6.10 0.78
N ALA A 378 -12.48 6.26 -0.12
CA ALA A 378 -12.59 5.81 -1.51
C ALA A 378 -12.72 4.28 -1.60
N GLU A 379 -11.82 3.51 -0.96
CA GLU A 379 -11.92 2.04 -0.92
C GLU A 379 -13.22 1.55 -0.27
N TYR A 380 -13.67 2.21 0.80
CA TYR A 380 -14.95 1.89 1.42
C TYR A 380 -16.12 2.09 0.45
N ARG A 381 -16.14 3.19 -0.31
CA ARG A 381 -17.16 3.45 -1.34
C ARG A 381 -17.13 2.38 -2.43
N ARG A 382 -15.95 2.02 -2.93
CA ARG A 382 -15.78 0.95 -3.93
C ARG A 382 -16.28 -0.40 -3.41
N GLY A 383 -16.10 -0.68 -2.12
CA GLY A 383 -16.44 -1.95 -1.48
C GLY A 383 -17.85 -2.07 -0.90
N SER A 384 -18.70 -1.03 -0.93
CA SER A 384 -19.97 -0.97 -0.18
C SER A 384 -21.11 -1.87 -0.73
N SER A 385 -20.84 -3.15 -0.96
CA SER A 385 -21.87 -4.21 -0.94
C SER A 385 -22.13 -4.57 0.54
N GLY A 386 -23.40 -4.54 0.99
CA GLY A 386 -23.83 -4.45 2.41
C GLY A 386 -23.28 -5.44 3.45
N GLU A 387 -22.48 -6.44 3.08
CA GLU A 387 -21.71 -7.25 4.06
C GLU A 387 -20.41 -6.58 4.52
N MET A 388 -19.82 -5.67 3.73
CA MET A 388 -18.55 -5.00 4.06
C MET A 388 -18.69 -3.93 5.15
N GLU A 389 -19.88 -3.41 5.41
CA GLU A 389 -20.09 -2.27 6.32
C GLU A 389 -19.56 -2.53 7.75
N LYS A 390 -19.67 -3.76 8.25
CA LYS A 390 -19.14 -4.12 9.57
C LYS A 390 -17.61 -4.14 9.58
N MET A 391 -16.99 -4.71 8.53
CA MET A 391 -15.56 -4.97 8.45
C MET A 391 -14.70 -3.69 8.28
N TYR A 392 -15.21 -2.69 7.57
CA TYR A 392 -14.49 -1.42 7.38
C TYR A 392 -14.78 -0.40 8.49
N SER A 393 -15.63 -0.74 9.45
CA SER A 393 -16.20 0.23 10.39
C SER A 393 -15.11 0.95 11.19
N GLY A 394 -14.04 0.27 11.61
CA GLY A 394 -12.93 0.87 12.36
C GLY A 394 -12.14 1.91 11.57
N LYS A 395 -11.72 1.57 10.35
CA LYS A 395 -10.90 2.43 9.50
C LYS A 395 -11.69 3.61 8.97
N VAL A 396 -12.93 3.37 8.54
CA VAL A 396 -13.83 4.44 8.09
C VAL A 396 -14.12 5.39 9.25
N LYS A 397 -14.36 4.88 10.47
CA LYS A 397 -14.48 5.73 11.67
C LYS A 397 -13.20 6.52 11.92
N TRP A 398 -12.02 5.92 11.77
CA TRP A 398 -10.74 6.65 11.87
C TRP A 398 -10.64 7.74 10.82
N ALA A 399 -10.93 7.46 9.55
CA ALA A 399 -10.84 8.39 8.45
C ALA A 399 -11.81 9.57 8.63
N LYS A 400 -13.09 9.26 8.92
CA LYS A 400 -14.12 10.26 9.25
C LYS A 400 -13.73 11.12 10.46
N LYS A 401 -13.01 10.56 11.44
CA LYS A 401 -12.54 11.30 12.63
C LYS A 401 -11.27 12.12 12.38
N ILE A 402 -10.31 11.61 11.62
CA ILE A 402 -9.00 12.23 11.45
C ILE A 402 -9.04 13.35 10.43
N LEU A 403 -9.86 13.23 9.38
CA LEU A 403 -9.89 14.17 8.27
C LEU A 403 -10.29 15.60 8.74
N PRO A 404 -11.35 15.80 9.56
CA PRO A 404 -11.67 17.12 10.11
C PRO A 404 -10.59 17.66 11.06
N LYS A 405 -9.91 16.78 11.81
CA LYS A 405 -8.78 17.18 12.68
C LYS A 405 -7.61 17.69 11.84
N CYS A 406 -7.27 17.01 10.75
CA CYS A 406 -6.24 17.44 9.82
C CYS A 406 -6.58 18.78 9.17
N VAL A 407 -7.81 18.97 8.67
CA VAL A 407 -8.28 20.26 8.12
C VAL A 407 -8.11 21.40 9.13
N LYS A 408 -8.48 21.15 10.39
CA LYS A 408 -8.30 22.13 11.48
C LYS A 408 -6.82 22.46 11.74
N ILE A 409 -5.93 21.46 11.71
CA ILE A 409 -4.49 21.68 11.87
C ILE A 409 -3.95 22.48 10.67
N LEU A 410 -4.37 22.11 9.45
CA LEU A 410 -3.91 22.74 8.22
C LEU A 410 -4.26 24.22 8.14
N LYS A 411 -5.35 24.67 8.77
CA LYS A 411 -5.73 26.10 8.83
C LYS A 411 -4.59 27.01 9.26
N ASP A 412 -3.90 26.65 10.33
CA ASP A 412 -2.85 27.47 10.96
C ASP A 412 -1.45 26.86 10.79
N ALA A 413 -1.31 25.80 9.98
CA ALA A 413 -0.05 25.09 9.84
C ALA A 413 1.03 25.95 9.12
N PRO A 414 2.29 25.94 9.61
CA PRO A 414 3.38 26.63 8.95
C PRO A 414 3.69 25.96 7.61
N CYS A 415 3.86 26.78 6.57
CA CYS A 415 4.19 26.31 5.23
C CYS A 415 5.61 26.71 4.79
N TYR A 416 6.35 27.43 5.64
CA TYR A 416 7.73 27.90 5.42
C TYR A 416 8.71 27.28 6.42
#